data_AF-E6UAM2-F1
#
_entry.id   AF-E6UAM2-F1
#
_cell.length_a   1.000
_cell.length_b   1.000
_cell.length_c   1.000
_cell.angle_alpha   90.00
_cell.angle_beta   90.00
_cell.angle_gamma   90.00
#
_symmetry.space_group_name_H-M   'P 1'
#
loop_
_entity.id
_entity.type
_entity.pdbx_description
1 polymer ?
#
loop_
_entity_poly.entity_id
_entity_poly.type
_entity_poly.pdbx_seq_one_letter_code
_entity_poly.pdbx_strand_id
1 'polypeptide(L)'
;MASKILRRIAASTMTLLMCGSMIVGNVPSSIGQTGHIRAAAGSINDMPDKYQSAADWIWQNRVVRENSLGSQTRRWNSLFDQIIDGKGTLNYVVRWHSERAITYEQRQKLEVVLDDCLNAWTDWLVGYENWPYQHVDVNIVGWAVADRSLLLDLHSDEVVYTDVQNYTIQPGESKNIPTVMASAPSSLSRFDHFSDKNYQYPGGLDKRFDMYIWATQGFPDIGGCGGDWGQRLSDKYYLGLADGTTTPHVQIHELGHGFGFTDFYGGEGEADGYPPGGFPVSGKGSIMMAGSSSIITDFDGWFMRYTWSKIKDESGRFDLKNAQPSTVSAEFADKISAIDIKPNGYSTITFDNNGTYRFRANGYYDSENENLAFYEVGDKVNIGFKFNSADGEIKEIEYIDLITSPVYPVITNIGYSERYHQIRFTWKTVDGASNYGVAVYLAGKWRIQTQSIAASVNSYTTPKNLTAGMTYKVAIAAKVKGEWTVSESIKHAVTVTVK
;
A
#
# COMPACT_ATOMS: atom_id res chain seq x y z
N MET A 1 51.36 12.17 -7.36
CA MET A 1 49.96 12.66 -7.54
C MET A 1 49.23 11.57 -8.31
N ALA A 2 48.23 10.84 -7.83
CA ALA A 2 47.25 11.08 -6.79
C ALA A 2 46.98 9.77 -6.02
N SER A 3 46.87 9.85 -4.69
CA SER A 3 46.49 8.71 -3.85
C SER A 3 44.97 8.63 -3.73
N LYS A 4 44.39 7.50 -4.10
CA LYS A 4 43.01 7.13 -3.78
C LYS A 4 42.88 7.01 -2.26
N ILE A 5 42.15 7.95 -1.66
CA ILE A 5 41.73 7.90 -0.25
C ILE A 5 40.52 6.97 -0.18
N LEU A 6 40.73 5.72 0.25
CA LEU A 6 39.65 4.88 0.75
C LEU A 6 39.20 5.46 2.10
N ARG A 7 37.99 6.04 2.14
CA ARG A 7 37.31 6.35 3.40
C ARG A 7 36.81 5.04 4.01
N ARG A 8 37.45 4.60 5.10
CA ARG A 8 36.91 3.58 6.00
C ARG A 8 35.79 4.23 6.82
N ILE A 9 34.54 3.82 6.59
CA ILE A 9 33.44 4.10 7.50
C ILE A 9 33.43 2.95 8.51
N ALA A 10 33.89 3.23 9.72
CA ALA A 10 33.73 2.31 10.85
C ALA A 10 32.30 2.48 11.38
N ALA A 11 31.42 1.53 11.08
CA ALA A 11 30.24 1.32 11.90
C ALA A 11 30.73 0.76 13.24
N SER A 12 30.64 1.56 14.30
CA SER A 12 30.98 1.15 15.65
C SER A 12 29.93 0.15 16.15
N THR A 13 30.09 -1.13 15.81
CA THR A 13 29.35 -2.24 16.41
C THR A 13 29.88 -2.47 17.82
N MET A 14 29.17 -1.97 18.83
CA MET A 14 29.44 -2.30 20.22
C MET A 14 28.62 -3.55 20.59
N THR A 15 29.20 -4.73 20.35
CA THR A 15 28.60 -6.01 20.71
C THR A 15 28.72 -6.22 22.22
N LEU A 16 27.61 -6.22 22.96
CA LEU A 16 27.57 -6.83 24.29
C LEU A 16 26.41 -7.84 24.36
N LEU A 17 26.75 -9.12 24.55
CA LEU A 17 25.81 -10.20 24.83
C LEU A 17 25.01 -9.87 26.10
N MET A 18 23.68 -9.89 26.01
CA MET A 18 22.81 -9.89 27.18
C MET A 18 22.40 -11.32 27.57
N CYS A 19 22.56 -11.61 28.86
CA CYS A 19 22.24 -12.88 29.50
C CYS A 19 20.77 -12.87 29.94
N GLY A 20 19.99 -13.84 29.47
CA GLY A 20 18.55 -13.92 29.72
C GLY A 20 18.19 -14.32 31.15
N SER A 21 17.07 -13.80 31.65
CA SER A 21 16.31 -14.40 32.74
C SER A 21 14.89 -14.66 32.25
N MET A 22 14.48 -15.93 32.29
CA MET A 22 13.24 -16.43 31.71
C MET A 22 12.03 -16.15 32.60
N ILE A 23 10.95 -15.64 32.02
CA ILE A 23 9.58 -15.95 32.46
C ILE A 23 8.78 -16.33 31.22
N VAL A 24 8.40 -17.61 31.13
CA VAL A 24 7.56 -18.17 30.07
C VAL A 24 6.10 -17.94 30.47
N GLY A 25 5.38 -17.13 29.70
CA GLY A 25 3.93 -17.00 29.77
C GLY A 25 3.34 -17.12 28.37
N ASN A 26 2.59 -18.19 28.11
CA ASN A 26 1.81 -18.33 26.88
C ASN A 26 0.67 -17.29 26.87
N VAL A 27 0.61 -16.48 25.82
CA VAL A 27 -0.51 -15.54 25.54
C VAL A 27 -0.98 -15.76 24.10
N PRO A 28 -2.29 -15.75 23.81
CA PRO A 28 -2.81 -16.10 22.49
C PRO A 28 -2.43 -15.06 21.43
N SER A 29 -2.15 -15.57 20.23
CA SER A 29 -2.02 -14.84 18.97
C SER A 29 -3.38 -14.31 18.52
N SER A 30 -3.66 -13.05 18.87
CA SER A 30 -4.59 -12.21 18.13
C SER A 30 -4.10 -10.78 18.24
N ILE A 31 -3.76 -10.15 17.11
CA ILE A 31 -3.69 -8.70 17.00
C ILE A 31 -5.14 -8.23 17.16
N GLY A 32 -5.56 -8.07 18.41
CA GLY A 32 -6.78 -7.37 18.72
C GLY A 32 -6.54 -5.93 18.33
N GLN A 33 -7.28 -5.45 17.33
CA GLN A 33 -7.63 -4.05 17.20
C GLN A 33 -8.21 -3.61 18.56
N THR A 34 -7.36 -3.12 19.45
CA THR A 34 -7.81 -2.33 20.58
C THR A 34 -8.07 -0.96 19.99
N GLY A 35 -9.31 -0.75 19.56
CA GLY A 35 -9.86 0.56 19.27
C GLY A 35 -9.82 1.41 20.54
N HIS A 36 -8.64 1.90 20.90
CA HIS A 36 -8.52 3.04 21.77
C HIS A 36 -8.86 4.24 20.89
N ILE A 37 -10.09 4.73 21.05
CA ILE A 37 -10.46 6.09 20.67
C ILE A 37 -9.51 6.99 21.46
N ARG A 38 -8.34 7.30 20.90
CA ARG A 38 -7.48 8.36 21.42
C ARG A 38 -8.25 9.62 21.17
N ALA A 39 -8.76 10.25 22.23
CA ALA A 39 -9.23 11.63 22.14
C ALA A 39 -8.18 12.43 21.35
N ALA A 40 -8.62 13.17 20.34
CA ALA A 40 -7.73 13.88 19.43
C ALA A 40 -6.95 14.95 20.19
N ALA A 41 -5.80 14.57 20.74
CA ALA A 41 -4.82 15.50 21.26
C ALA A 41 -4.21 16.22 20.06
N GLY A 42 -4.41 17.54 20.00
CA GLY A 42 -3.94 18.36 18.89
C GLY A 42 -2.54 18.91 19.11
N SER A 43 -2.06 18.96 20.36
CA SER A 43 -0.80 19.59 20.71
C SER A 43 -0.12 19.00 21.94
N ILE A 44 1.13 19.41 22.19
CA ILE A 44 1.89 18.99 23.38
C ILE A 44 1.21 19.37 24.70
N ASN A 45 0.37 20.40 24.71
CA ASN A 45 -0.38 20.82 25.89
C ASN A 45 -1.42 19.79 26.35
N ASP A 46 -1.77 18.84 25.47
CA ASP A 46 -2.70 17.76 25.77
C ASP A 46 -1.99 16.57 26.44
N MET A 47 -0.66 16.62 26.60
CA MET A 47 0.10 15.54 27.23
C MET A 47 -0.26 15.42 28.71
N PRO A 48 -0.64 14.22 29.19
CA PRO A 48 -0.90 14.00 30.61
C PRO A 48 0.29 14.38 31.49
N ASP A 49 0.06 15.17 32.54
CA ASP A 49 1.10 15.66 33.47
C ASP A 49 2.00 14.55 34.01
N LYS A 50 1.45 13.34 34.23
CA LYS A 50 2.20 12.18 34.70
C LYS A 50 3.34 11.74 33.77
N TYR A 51 3.32 12.14 32.51
CA TYR A 51 4.35 11.82 31.51
C TYR A 51 5.45 12.87 31.40
N GLN A 52 5.19 14.10 31.87
CA GLN A 52 6.06 15.26 31.66
C GLN A 52 7.47 15.06 32.22
N SER A 53 7.59 14.69 33.49
CA SER A 53 8.90 14.53 34.15
C SER A 53 9.76 13.46 33.48
N ALA A 54 9.17 12.32 33.15
CA ALA A 54 9.87 11.24 32.46
C ALA A 54 10.28 11.64 31.04
N ALA A 55 9.39 12.28 30.27
CA ALA A 55 9.70 12.75 28.92
C ALA A 55 10.81 13.80 28.91
N ASP A 56 10.74 14.81 29.79
CA ASP A 56 11.80 15.83 29.94
C ASP A 56 13.15 15.20 30.31
N TRP A 57 13.14 14.22 31.21
CA TRP A 57 14.36 13.54 31.63
C TRP A 57 14.99 12.74 30.47
N ILE A 58 14.21 11.94 29.73
CA ILE A 58 14.71 11.17 28.58
C ILE A 58 15.21 12.14 27.50
N TRP A 59 14.46 13.21 27.24
CA TRP A 59 14.84 14.21 26.25
C TRP A 59 16.22 14.80 26.54
N GLN A 60 16.47 15.25 27.78
CA GLN A 60 17.77 15.86 28.12
C GLN A 60 18.89 14.83 28.21
N ASN A 61 18.65 13.72 28.91
CA ASN A 61 19.71 12.78 29.27
C ASN A 61 20.01 11.76 28.19
N ARG A 62 19.04 11.44 27.33
CA ARG A 62 19.22 10.44 26.27
C ARG A 62 19.27 11.12 24.91
N VAL A 63 18.20 11.81 24.51
CA VAL A 63 18.09 12.36 23.15
C VAL A 63 19.09 13.49 22.89
N VAL A 64 19.11 14.51 23.75
CA VAL A 64 20.02 15.65 23.62
C VAL A 64 21.45 15.20 23.86
N ARG A 65 21.76 14.60 25.03
CA ARG A 65 23.14 14.22 25.38
C ARG A 65 23.79 13.31 24.33
N GLU A 66 23.07 12.32 23.82
CA GLU A 66 23.60 11.38 22.82
C GLU A 66 23.45 11.91 21.38
N ASN A 67 22.77 13.05 21.21
CA ASN A 67 22.46 13.64 19.92
C ASN A 67 21.81 12.62 18.96
N SER A 68 20.89 11.80 19.49
CA SER A 68 20.34 10.63 18.79
C SER A 68 19.48 11.00 17.58
N LEU A 69 18.89 12.20 17.58
CA LEU A 69 18.14 12.77 16.45
C LEU A 69 19.00 13.63 15.50
N GLY A 70 20.29 13.78 15.80
CA GLY A 70 21.23 14.55 14.99
C GLY A 70 21.06 16.07 15.04
N SER A 71 20.18 16.63 15.89
CA SER A 71 19.88 18.08 15.95
C SER A 71 21.12 18.95 16.20
N GLN A 72 22.06 18.52 17.06
CA GLN A 72 23.28 19.28 17.34
C GLN A 72 24.28 19.27 16.18
N THR A 73 24.34 18.18 15.43
CA THR A 73 25.28 17.98 14.31
C THR A 73 24.67 18.23 12.94
N ARG A 74 23.35 18.47 12.87
CA ARG A 74 22.54 18.52 11.65
C ARG A 74 22.66 17.24 10.81
N ARG A 75 22.86 16.09 11.45
CA ARG A 75 22.77 14.77 10.82
C ARG A 75 21.31 14.33 10.77
N TRP A 76 20.51 15.01 9.97
CA TRP A 76 19.07 14.76 9.86
C TRP A 76 18.80 13.56 8.94
N ASN A 77 18.63 12.39 9.57
CA ASN A 77 18.27 11.15 8.88
C ASN A 77 17.39 10.21 9.73
N SER A 78 16.83 10.69 10.84
CA SER A 78 15.87 9.90 11.62
C SER A 78 14.65 9.53 10.76
N LEU A 79 13.86 8.55 11.17
CA LEU A 79 12.65 8.16 10.44
C LEU A 79 11.68 9.33 10.20
N PHE A 80 11.62 10.32 11.09
CA PHE A 80 10.89 11.57 10.81
C PHE A 80 11.40 12.26 9.54
N ASP A 81 12.72 12.39 9.40
CA ASP A 81 13.39 13.01 8.26
C ASP A 81 13.17 12.18 6.98
N GLN A 82 13.31 10.84 7.09
CA GLN A 82 13.13 9.94 5.96
C GLN A 82 11.70 9.96 5.42
N ILE A 83 10.71 9.94 6.31
CA ILE A 83 9.29 9.95 5.94
C ILE A 83 8.90 11.27 5.29
N ILE A 84 9.34 12.41 5.85
CA ILE A 84 9.01 13.74 5.30
C ILE A 84 9.66 13.95 3.92
N ASP A 85 10.94 13.63 3.78
CA ASP A 85 11.64 13.74 2.49
C ASP A 85 11.13 12.72 1.47
N GLY A 86 10.71 11.55 1.95
CA GLY A 86 10.05 10.50 1.19
C GLY A 86 8.59 10.78 0.87
N LYS A 87 8.07 11.94 1.27
CA LYS A 87 6.69 12.37 1.07
C LYS A 87 5.66 11.33 1.54
N GLY A 88 5.90 10.70 2.68
CA GLY A 88 5.02 9.69 3.26
C GLY A 88 5.30 8.27 2.80
N THR A 89 6.40 8.04 2.08
CA THR A 89 6.88 6.71 1.71
C THR A 89 8.15 6.36 2.46
N LEU A 90 8.28 5.09 2.84
CA LEU A 90 9.50 4.50 3.36
C LEU A 90 9.82 3.22 2.59
N ASN A 91 10.89 3.25 1.80
CA ASN A 91 11.27 2.16 0.93
C ASN A 91 12.35 1.28 1.58
N TYR A 92 12.10 -0.02 1.64
CA TYR A 92 13.04 -1.01 2.13
C TYR A 92 13.70 -1.77 0.99
N VAL A 93 14.98 -2.10 1.17
CA VAL A 93 15.57 -3.28 0.53
C VAL A 93 15.77 -4.37 1.57
N VAL A 94 15.31 -5.57 1.25
CA VAL A 94 15.62 -6.74 2.07
C VAL A 94 16.97 -7.29 1.66
N ARG A 95 17.95 -7.18 2.55
CA ARG A 95 19.21 -7.89 2.50
C ARG A 95 19.02 -9.26 3.12
N TRP A 96 18.72 -10.23 2.27
CA TRP A 96 18.54 -11.62 2.66
C TRP A 96 19.90 -12.30 2.83
N HIS A 97 20.47 -12.15 4.02
CA HIS A 97 21.77 -12.71 4.39
C HIS A 97 21.59 -14.10 5.02
N SER A 98 20.98 -14.99 4.24
CA SER A 98 20.62 -16.35 4.62
C SER A 98 20.74 -17.29 3.41
N GLU A 99 20.98 -18.57 3.67
CA GLU A 99 20.97 -19.63 2.66
C GLU A 99 19.59 -20.30 2.55
N ARG A 100 18.62 -19.88 3.38
CA ARG A 100 17.25 -20.39 3.35
C ARG A 100 16.47 -19.72 2.23
N ALA A 101 15.61 -20.47 1.57
CA ALA A 101 14.69 -19.91 0.60
C ALA A 101 13.49 -19.22 1.29
N ILE A 102 12.94 -18.20 0.63
CA ILE A 102 11.73 -17.47 1.05
C ILE A 102 10.70 -17.48 -0.09
N THR A 103 9.44 -17.75 0.24
CA THR A 103 8.34 -17.83 -0.73
C THR A 103 7.77 -16.47 -1.09
N TYR A 104 7.14 -16.34 -2.26
CA TYR A 104 6.44 -15.11 -2.65
C TYR A 104 5.43 -14.65 -1.61
N GLU A 105 4.61 -15.57 -1.09
CA GLU A 105 3.62 -15.27 -0.03
C GLU A 105 4.29 -14.68 1.23
N GLN A 106 5.43 -15.24 1.66
CA GLN A 106 6.17 -14.70 2.79
C GLN A 106 6.74 -13.31 2.52
N ARG A 107 7.25 -13.07 1.30
CA ARG A 107 7.75 -11.73 0.90
C ARG A 107 6.64 -10.68 0.95
N GLN A 108 5.44 -11.02 0.46
CA GLN A 108 4.27 -10.14 0.52
C GLN A 108 3.83 -9.87 1.97
N LYS A 109 3.77 -10.91 2.83
CA LYS A 109 3.42 -10.73 4.25
C LYS A 109 4.46 -9.93 5.02
N LEU A 110 5.74 -10.05 4.67
CA LEU A 110 6.80 -9.29 5.33
C LEU A 110 6.62 -7.78 5.10
N GLU A 111 6.28 -7.35 3.89
CA GLU A 111 6.00 -5.94 3.60
C GLU A 111 4.86 -5.39 4.49
N VAL A 112 3.76 -6.14 4.59
CA VAL A 112 2.62 -5.78 5.46
C VAL A 112 3.05 -5.63 6.92
N VAL A 113 3.83 -6.59 7.45
CA VAL A 113 4.27 -6.51 8.85
C VAL A 113 5.19 -5.31 9.07
N LEU A 114 6.05 -4.95 8.12
CA LEU A 114 6.90 -3.76 8.22
C LEU A 114 6.08 -2.47 8.21
N ASP A 115 5.05 -2.40 7.36
CA ASP A 115 4.08 -1.31 7.34
C ASP A 115 3.37 -1.16 8.69
N ASP A 116 2.82 -2.26 9.23
CA ASP A 116 2.15 -2.29 10.53
C ASP A 116 3.09 -1.85 11.67
N CYS A 117 4.35 -2.31 11.66
CA CYS A 117 5.33 -1.97 12.68
C CYS A 117 5.70 -0.48 12.67
N LEU A 118 5.86 0.11 11.48
CA LEU A 118 6.13 1.53 11.35
C LEU A 118 4.90 2.36 11.76
N ASN A 119 3.71 1.98 11.29
CA ASN A 119 2.49 2.73 11.57
C ASN A 119 2.02 2.59 13.02
N ALA A 120 2.39 1.52 13.73
CA ALA A 120 2.21 1.46 15.19
C ALA A 120 2.87 2.65 15.92
N TRP A 121 3.99 3.18 15.38
CA TRP A 121 4.62 4.41 15.88
C TRP A 121 3.96 5.67 15.31
N THR A 122 3.80 5.77 13.98
CA THR A 122 3.35 7.02 13.33
C THR A 122 1.86 7.32 13.53
N ASP A 123 1.03 6.32 13.89
CA ASP A 123 -0.37 6.50 14.28
C ASP A 123 -0.53 7.41 15.51
N TRP A 124 0.50 7.49 16.36
CA TRP A 124 0.51 8.47 17.45
C TRP A 124 0.59 9.92 16.94
N LEU A 125 1.13 10.16 15.75
CA LEU A 125 1.27 11.51 15.18
C LEU A 125 0.07 11.94 14.33
N VAL A 126 -0.84 11.03 13.97
CA VAL A 126 -2.00 11.38 13.16
C VAL A 126 -2.83 12.47 13.85
N GLY A 127 -3.05 13.57 13.12
CA GLY A 127 -3.78 14.75 13.62
C GLY A 127 -3.03 15.60 14.66
N TYR A 128 -1.76 15.32 14.92
CA TYR A 128 -0.96 15.99 15.96
C TYR A 128 0.03 16.99 15.34
N GLU A 129 -0.04 18.26 15.76
CA GLU A 129 0.92 19.33 15.44
C GLU A 129 1.46 19.34 13.99
N ASN A 130 0.54 19.40 13.03
CA ASN A 130 0.83 19.47 11.58
C ASN A 130 1.60 18.26 11.01
N TRP A 131 1.58 17.10 11.69
CA TRP A 131 1.99 15.87 11.05
C TRP A 131 1.14 15.63 9.80
N PRO A 132 1.75 15.46 8.62
CA PRO A 132 1.00 15.61 7.37
C PRO A 132 0.37 14.30 6.89
N TYR A 133 0.69 13.16 7.50
CA TYR A 133 0.27 11.83 7.03
C TYR A 133 -0.81 11.22 7.93
N GLN A 134 -1.83 10.61 7.30
CA GLN A 134 -2.77 9.71 7.98
C GLN A 134 -2.20 8.29 8.13
N HIS A 135 -1.23 7.94 7.28
CA HIS A 135 -0.53 6.66 7.23
C HIS A 135 0.73 6.85 6.40
N VAL A 136 1.79 6.11 6.73
CA VAL A 136 3.05 6.11 5.98
C VAL A 136 3.16 4.82 5.19
N ASP A 137 3.34 4.92 3.88
CA ASP A 137 3.44 3.77 2.99
C ASP A 137 4.80 3.12 3.09
N VAL A 138 4.83 1.86 3.51
CA VAL A 138 6.05 1.06 3.52
C VAL A 138 6.08 0.11 2.34
N ASN A 139 7.17 0.16 1.56
CA ASN A 139 7.33 -0.69 0.37
C ASN A 139 8.64 -1.47 0.43
N ILE A 140 8.66 -2.73 0.00
CA ILE A 140 9.88 -3.48 -0.29
C ILE A 140 10.21 -3.31 -1.78
N VAL A 141 11.14 -2.42 -2.07
CA VAL A 141 11.52 -2.05 -3.45
C VAL A 141 12.62 -2.93 -4.05
N GLY A 142 13.14 -3.88 -3.28
CA GLY A 142 14.04 -4.89 -3.83
C GLY A 142 14.58 -5.90 -2.81
N TRP A 143 15.11 -6.99 -3.36
CA TRP A 143 15.68 -8.10 -2.61
C TRP A 143 17.15 -8.30 -3.00
N ALA A 144 18.05 -8.10 -2.04
CA ALA A 144 19.46 -8.40 -2.21
C ALA A 144 19.73 -9.83 -1.69
N VAL A 145 20.04 -10.75 -2.60
CA VAL A 145 20.24 -12.18 -2.32
C VAL A 145 21.56 -12.69 -2.91
N ALA A 146 22.22 -13.62 -2.23
CA ALA A 146 23.46 -14.23 -2.73
C ALA A 146 23.21 -15.12 -3.96
N ASP A 147 22.02 -15.75 -4.01
CA ASP A 147 21.55 -16.55 -5.14
C ASP A 147 20.06 -16.25 -5.38
N ARG A 148 19.68 -16.01 -6.64
CA ARG A 148 18.29 -15.76 -7.05
C ARG A 148 17.38 -16.93 -6.72
N SER A 149 17.91 -18.16 -6.68
CA SER A 149 17.14 -19.37 -6.38
C SER A 149 16.55 -19.36 -4.96
N LEU A 150 17.04 -18.50 -4.07
CA LEU A 150 16.50 -18.30 -2.72
C LEU A 150 15.14 -17.60 -2.72
N LEU A 151 14.78 -16.90 -3.79
CA LEU A 151 13.46 -16.26 -3.95
C LEU A 151 12.56 -17.21 -4.73
N LEU A 152 11.73 -17.98 -4.01
CA LEU A 152 10.82 -18.93 -4.63
C LEU A 152 9.63 -18.20 -5.25
N ASP A 153 9.20 -18.67 -6.42
CA ASP A 153 8.12 -18.05 -7.21
C ASP A 153 8.40 -16.55 -7.43
N LEU A 154 9.46 -16.24 -8.17
CA LEU A 154 9.87 -14.85 -8.43
C LEU A 154 8.98 -14.24 -9.52
N HIS A 155 8.36 -13.11 -9.22
CA HIS A 155 7.49 -12.41 -10.17
C HIS A 155 8.26 -11.31 -10.91
N SER A 156 7.79 -10.92 -12.10
CA SER A 156 8.52 -10.03 -13.02
C SER A 156 8.65 -8.59 -12.53
N ASP A 157 7.80 -8.18 -11.60
CA ASP A 157 7.77 -6.88 -10.94
C ASP A 157 8.78 -6.78 -9.78
N GLU A 158 9.32 -7.91 -9.30
CA GLU A 158 10.28 -7.92 -8.19
C GLU A 158 11.71 -7.56 -8.66
N VAL A 159 12.30 -6.54 -8.03
CA VAL A 159 13.69 -6.14 -8.27
C VAL A 159 14.62 -6.99 -7.40
N VAL A 160 15.59 -7.65 -8.04
CA VAL A 160 16.54 -8.53 -7.35
C VAL A 160 17.97 -8.11 -7.63
N TYR A 161 18.72 -7.85 -6.55
CA TYR A 161 20.13 -7.51 -6.57
C TYR A 161 20.96 -8.74 -6.17
N THR A 162 22.00 -9.02 -6.96
CA THR A 162 22.88 -10.19 -6.77
C THR A 162 24.35 -9.80 -6.70
N ASP A 163 24.65 -8.51 -6.55
CA ASP A 163 26.00 -8.04 -6.35
C ASP A 163 26.43 -8.39 -4.93
N VAL A 164 27.41 -9.28 -4.83
CA VAL A 164 27.86 -9.87 -3.56
C VAL A 164 29.24 -9.37 -3.14
N GLN A 165 29.45 -9.35 -1.83
CA GLN A 165 30.72 -9.10 -1.19
C GLN A 165 30.99 -10.12 -0.08
N ASN A 166 32.26 -10.30 0.27
CA ASN A 166 32.64 -11.11 1.42
C ASN A 166 32.29 -10.39 2.72
N TYR A 167 31.44 -11.01 3.52
CA TYR A 167 31.14 -10.59 4.88
C TYR A 167 32.19 -11.15 5.84
N THR A 168 32.75 -10.28 6.67
CA THR A 168 33.66 -10.68 7.74
C THR A 168 32.87 -10.80 9.03
N ILE A 169 32.80 -12.02 9.57
CA ILE A 169 32.17 -12.31 10.87
C ILE A 169 32.91 -11.52 11.95
N GLN A 170 32.18 -10.69 12.67
CA GLN A 170 32.73 -9.83 13.72
C GLN A 170 32.92 -10.60 15.03
N PRO A 171 33.79 -10.12 15.94
CA PRO A 171 33.88 -10.68 17.29
C PRO A 171 32.51 -10.73 17.99
N GLY A 172 32.15 -11.89 18.53
CA GLY A 172 30.86 -12.13 19.19
C GLY A 172 29.74 -12.61 18.27
N GLU A 173 29.93 -12.56 16.95
CA GLU A 173 28.96 -13.10 16.00
C GLU A 173 29.09 -14.62 15.82
N SER A 174 27.97 -15.24 15.45
CA SER A 174 27.93 -16.68 15.16
C SER A 174 28.75 -17.03 13.92
N LYS A 175 29.48 -18.16 14.00
CA LYS A 175 30.18 -18.74 12.84
C LYS A 175 29.24 -19.23 11.74
N ASN A 176 27.93 -19.32 12.04
CA ASN A 176 26.92 -19.80 11.10
C ASN A 176 26.36 -18.69 10.20
N ILE A 177 26.80 -17.44 10.38
CA ILE A 177 26.47 -16.35 9.47
C ILE A 177 27.17 -16.61 8.12
N PRO A 178 26.44 -16.61 6.99
CA PRO A 178 27.05 -16.78 5.67
C PRO A 178 28.15 -15.74 5.42
N THR A 179 29.25 -16.13 4.78
CA THR A 179 30.35 -15.21 4.47
C THR A 179 30.15 -14.47 3.15
N VAL A 180 29.06 -14.74 2.43
CA VAL A 180 28.67 -14.03 1.22
C VAL A 180 27.42 -13.21 1.53
N MET A 181 27.45 -11.94 1.18
CA MET A 181 26.35 -11.01 1.44
C MET A 181 26.09 -10.16 0.20
N ALA A 182 24.85 -10.16 -0.27
CA ALA A 182 24.42 -9.28 -1.35
C ALA A 182 24.09 -7.88 -0.84
N SER A 183 24.09 -6.89 -1.71
CA SER A 183 23.66 -5.52 -1.39
C SER A 183 22.98 -4.88 -2.60
N ALA A 184 22.06 -3.96 -2.33
CA ALA A 184 21.56 -3.05 -3.37
C ALA A 184 22.64 -2.00 -3.71
N PRO A 185 22.60 -1.40 -4.91
CA PRO A 185 23.51 -0.34 -5.30
C PRO A 185 23.48 0.82 -4.31
N SER A 186 24.66 1.26 -3.86
CA SER A 186 24.81 2.42 -2.96
C SER A 186 24.17 3.68 -3.55
N SER A 187 24.14 3.82 -4.89
CA SER A 187 23.50 4.95 -5.55
C SER A 187 21.98 5.08 -5.30
N LEU A 188 21.33 4.02 -4.82
CA LEU A 188 19.91 4.04 -4.44
C LEU A 188 19.71 4.21 -2.93
N SER A 189 20.79 4.15 -2.14
CA SER A 189 20.74 4.17 -0.67
C SER A 189 20.58 5.60 -0.15
N ARG A 190 19.48 5.88 0.54
CA ARG A 190 19.35 7.14 1.27
C ARG A 190 20.43 7.27 2.34
N PHE A 191 20.72 6.21 3.08
CA PHE A 191 21.69 6.25 4.16
C PHE A 191 23.10 6.66 3.68
N ASP A 192 23.47 6.34 2.44
CA ASP A 192 24.76 6.74 1.87
C ASP A 192 24.77 8.19 1.36
N HIS A 193 23.59 8.78 1.15
CA HIS A 193 23.41 10.03 0.42
C HIS A 193 22.63 11.12 1.17
N PHE A 194 22.06 10.86 2.36
CA PHE A 194 21.17 11.78 3.09
C PHE A 194 21.80 13.15 3.39
N SER A 195 23.13 13.21 3.52
CA SER A 195 23.84 14.47 3.79
C SER A 195 23.96 15.38 2.56
N ASP A 196 23.78 14.84 1.36
CA ASP A 196 23.81 15.60 0.10
C ASP A 196 22.39 16.00 -0.32
N LYS A 197 22.02 17.25 -0.01
CA LYS A 197 20.70 17.81 -0.32
C LYS A 197 20.38 17.90 -1.82
N ASN A 198 21.40 17.81 -2.69
CA ASN A 198 21.23 17.90 -4.13
C ASN A 198 21.27 16.53 -4.81
N TYR A 199 21.43 15.45 -4.03
CA TYR A 199 21.53 14.12 -4.58
C TYR A 199 20.29 13.75 -5.39
N GLN A 200 20.49 13.23 -6.60
CA GLN A 200 19.42 12.77 -7.48
C GLN A 200 19.51 11.25 -7.59
N TYR A 201 18.52 10.56 -7.04
CA TYR A 201 18.46 9.10 -7.11
C TYR A 201 18.25 8.65 -8.57
N PRO A 202 19.05 7.70 -9.07
CA PRO A 202 18.81 7.08 -10.36
C PRO A 202 17.38 6.50 -10.43
N GLY A 203 16.60 6.94 -11.41
CA GLY A 203 15.20 6.52 -11.56
C GLY A 203 14.19 7.28 -10.70
N GLY A 204 14.63 8.30 -9.95
CA GLY A 204 13.75 9.15 -9.15
C GLY A 204 13.57 8.69 -7.71
N LEU A 205 12.76 9.45 -6.97
CA LEU A 205 12.54 9.28 -5.53
C LEU A 205 12.06 7.87 -5.18
N ASP A 206 11.19 7.27 -6.00
CA ASP A 206 10.58 5.96 -5.73
C ASP A 206 11.52 4.77 -5.99
N LYS A 207 12.64 4.99 -6.68
CA LYS A 207 13.67 3.96 -6.91
C LYS A 207 14.76 3.95 -5.85
N ARG A 208 14.78 4.93 -4.96
CA ARG A 208 15.63 4.89 -3.76
C ARG A 208 15.12 3.83 -2.79
N PHE A 209 15.99 3.41 -1.89
CA PHE A 209 15.59 2.78 -0.64
C PHE A 209 16.14 3.58 0.54
N ASP A 210 15.35 3.63 1.61
CA ASP A 210 15.62 4.38 2.82
C ASP A 210 16.29 3.48 3.88
N MET A 211 15.82 2.24 3.98
CA MET A 211 16.16 1.32 5.06
C MET A 211 16.54 -0.06 4.54
N TYR A 212 17.51 -0.70 5.20
CA TYR A 212 17.75 -2.14 5.00
C TYR A 212 17.02 -2.99 6.03
N ILE A 213 16.40 -4.07 5.58
CA ILE A 213 16.16 -5.23 6.44
C ILE A 213 17.32 -6.21 6.29
N TRP A 214 18.08 -6.43 7.35
CA TRP A 214 19.13 -7.43 7.39
C TRP A 214 18.58 -8.70 8.02
N ALA A 215 18.10 -9.62 7.17
CA ALA A 215 17.66 -10.95 7.58
C ALA A 215 18.88 -11.87 7.65
N THR A 216 19.51 -11.94 8.82
CA THR A 216 20.81 -12.60 8.99
C THR A 216 20.65 -14.00 9.57
N GLN A 217 21.03 -15.02 8.81
CA GLN A 217 21.14 -16.39 9.32
C GLN A 217 22.18 -16.47 10.44
N GLY A 218 21.84 -17.13 11.54
CA GLY A 218 22.75 -17.31 12.67
C GLY A 218 22.87 -16.09 13.60
N PHE A 219 22.13 -15.01 13.35
CA PHE A 219 21.94 -13.92 14.29
C PHE A 219 21.03 -14.36 15.45
N PRO A 220 21.12 -13.77 16.67
CA PRO A 220 20.25 -14.13 17.79
C PRO A 220 18.76 -13.99 17.47
N ASP A 221 17.94 -14.94 17.97
CA ASP A 221 16.50 -15.00 17.71
C ASP A 221 15.65 -14.10 18.65
N ILE A 222 16.26 -13.49 19.68
CA ILE A 222 15.57 -12.77 20.76
C ILE A 222 15.94 -11.28 20.87
N GLY A 223 16.69 -10.75 19.93
CA GLY A 223 17.14 -9.35 19.94
C GLY A 223 17.58 -8.88 18.56
N GLY A 224 17.73 -7.57 18.40
CA GLY A 224 18.06 -6.94 17.14
C GLY A 224 19.10 -5.85 17.25
N CYS A 225 19.35 -5.21 16.12
CA CYS A 225 19.99 -3.90 16.07
C CYS A 225 19.24 -3.04 15.07
N GLY A 226 19.03 -1.77 15.40
CA GLY A 226 18.25 -0.85 14.59
C GLY A 226 18.83 0.56 14.58
N GLY A 227 18.41 1.34 13.61
CA GLY A 227 18.74 2.76 13.52
C GLY A 227 18.22 3.37 12.23
N ASP A 228 18.77 4.53 11.87
CA ASP A 228 18.44 5.28 10.65
C ASP A 228 18.92 4.61 9.34
N TRP A 229 19.53 3.43 9.42
CA TRP A 229 20.02 2.64 8.29
C TRP A 229 19.20 1.38 8.01
N GLY A 230 18.33 0.98 8.94
CA GLY A 230 17.67 -0.32 8.86
C GLY A 230 17.51 -1.04 10.19
N GLN A 231 17.06 -2.29 10.10
CA GLN A 231 16.98 -3.24 11.21
C GLN A 231 17.71 -4.54 10.84
N ARG A 232 18.40 -5.14 11.81
CA ARG A 232 19.05 -6.44 11.70
C ARG A 232 18.49 -7.39 12.76
N LEU A 233 17.90 -8.48 12.27
CA LEU A 233 17.31 -9.55 13.08
C LEU A 233 17.65 -10.89 12.43
N SER A 234 17.36 -11.98 13.12
CA SER A 234 17.58 -13.31 12.53
C SER A 234 16.65 -13.54 11.33
N ASP A 235 17.13 -14.30 10.35
CA ASP A 235 16.31 -14.75 9.22
C ASP A 235 15.06 -15.52 9.69
N LYS A 236 15.22 -16.33 10.74
CA LYS A 236 14.12 -17.04 11.43
C LYS A 236 13.08 -16.09 11.99
N TYR A 237 13.50 -14.97 12.59
CA TYR A 237 12.58 -13.99 13.14
C TYR A 237 11.70 -13.42 12.02
N TYR A 238 12.30 -12.98 10.90
CA TYR A 238 11.54 -12.45 9.76
C TYR A 238 10.65 -13.49 9.08
N LEU A 239 11.11 -14.74 8.94
CA LEU A 239 10.24 -15.84 8.48
C LEU A 239 9.07 -16.05 9.44
N GLY A 240 9.32 -16.02 10.75
CA GLY A 240 8.28 -16.14 11.75
C GLY A 240 7.28 -14.97 11.74
N LEU A 241 7.74 -13.75 11.45
CA LEU A 241 6.85 -12.60 11.21
C LEU A 241 5.97 -12.84 9.98
N ALA A 242 6.58 -13.23 8.86
CA ALA A 242 5.87 -13.51 7.62
C ALA A 242 4.85 -14.67 7.79
N ASP A 243 5.17 -15.68 8.60
CA ASP A 243 4.29 -16.81 8.89
C ASP A 243 3.26 -16.52 9.99
N GLY A 244 3.33 -15.35 10.66
CA GLY A 244 2.46 -14.99 11.78
C GLY A 244 2.72 -15.81 13.06
N THR A 245 3.89 -16.43 13.19
CA THR A 245 4.29 -17.27 14.33
C THR A 245 5.15 -16.52 15.36
N THR A 246 5.65 -15.34 15.00
CA THR A 246 6.46 -14.46 15.85
C THR A 246 5.75 -13.14 16.08
N THR A 247 5.83 -12.58 17.28
CA THR A 247 5.30 -11.24 17.58
C THR A 247 6.27 -10.16 17.12
N PRO A 248 5.81 -9.04 16.55
CA PRO A 248 6.67 -8.00 15.95
C PRO A 248 7.45 -7.14 16.93
N HIS A 249 7.38 -7.41 18.24
CA HIS A 249 7.89 -6.51 19.28
C HIS A 249 9.36 -6.11 19.14
N VAL A 250 10.24 -7.02 18.68
CA VAL A 250 11.66 -6.68 18.47
C VAL A 250 11.80 -5.74 17.28
N GLN A 251 11.12 -6.00 16.16
CA GLN A 251 11.10 -5.10 15.00
C GLN A 251 10.59 -3.71 15.36
N ILE A 252 9.54 -3.63 16.18
CA ILE A 252 8.97 -2.36 16.65
C ILE A 252 9.97 -1.62 17.55
N HIS A 253 10.68 -2.32 18.43
CA HIS A 253 11.75 -1.77 19.26
C HIS A 253 12.89 -1.20 18.38
N GLU A 254 13.40 -1.99 17.43
CA GLU A 254 14.49 -1.56 16.55
C GLU A 254 14.11 -0.36 15.65
N LEU A 255 12.84 -0.23 15.28
CA LEU A 255 12.31 0.95 14.61
C LEU A 255 12.35 2.20 15.49
N GLY A 256 12.16 2.05 16.80
CA GLY A 256 12.28 3.15 17.76
C GLY A 256 13.65 3.82 17.72
N HIS A 257 14.72 3.05 17.49
CA HIS A 257 16.06 3.62 17.25
C HIS A 257 16.13 4.46 15.98
N GLY A 258 15.37 4.11 14.94
CA GLY A 258 15.21 4.93 13.73
C GLY A 258 14.56 6.29 14.03
N PHE A 259 13.66 6.35 15.01
CA PHE A 259 13.10 7.62 15.53
C PHE A 259 14.01 8.32 16.55
N GLY A 260 15.24 7.83 16.76
CA GLY A 260 16.21 8.42 17.69
C GLY A 260 15.98 8.05 19.15
N PHE A 261 15.16 7.04 19.44
CA PHE A 261 14.96 6.55 20.81
C PHE A 261 16.07 5.58 21.18
N THR A 262 16.51 5.64 22.43
CA THR A 262 17.69 4.90 22.91
C THR A 262 17.27 3.74 23.80
N ASP A 263 18.09 2.71 23.87
CA ASP A 263 17.93 1.64 24.86
C ASP A 263 18.03 2.13 26.30
N PHE A 264 17.36 1.44 27.22
CA PHE A 264 17.46 1.68 28.65
C PHE A 264 18.15 0.49 29.36
N TYR A 265 19.48 0.45 29.32
CA TYR A 265 20.28 -0.63 29.92
C TYR A 265 20.69 -0.36 31.37
N GLY A 266 20.91 0.91 31.71
CA GLY A 266 21.27 1.34 33.06
C GLY A 266 20.09 1.33 34.03
N GLY A 267 20.41 1.43 35.31
CA GLY A 267 19.46 1.60 36.40
C GLY A 267 18.71 2.94 36.36
N GLU A 268 17.85 3.14 37.35
CA GLU A 268 17.08 4.37 37.50
C GLU A 268 18.00 5.60 37.62
N GLY A 269 17.83 6.58 36.73
CA GLY A 269 18.58 7.83 36.73
C GLY A 269 20.03 7.73 36.24
N GLU A 270 20.50 6.53 35.85
CA GLU A 270 21.84 6.34 35.31
C GLU A 270 21.97 6.92 33.89
N ALA A 271 23.21 7.12 33.44
CA ALA A 271 23.48 7.77 32.17
C ALA A 271 22.79 7.03 31.00
N ASP A 272 22.99 5.73 30.87
CA ASP A 272 22.34 4.83 29.90
C ASP A 272 21.04 4.20 30.45
N GLY A 273 20.51 4.74 31.53
CA GLY A 273 19.36 4.23 32.27
C GLY A 273 18.04 4.93 31.96
N TYR A 274 17.01 4.55 32.72
CA TYR A 274 15.63 5.03 32.58
C TYR A 274 15.28 6.16 33.57
N PRO A 275 14.15 6.87 33.39
CA PRO A 275 13.80 8.02 34.20
C PRO A 275 13.69 7.73 35.70
N PRO A 276 14.08 8.67 36.58
CA PRO A 276 13.74 8.63 38.00
C PRO A 276 12.23 8.49 38.21
N GLY A 277 11.83 7.56 39.08
CA GLY A 277 10.44 7.14 39.30
C GLY A 277 9.94 6.07 38.33
N GLY A 278 10.77 5.62 37.38
CA GLY A 278 10.40 4.64 36.37
C GLY A 278 9.52 5.21 35.26
N PHE A 279 9.00 4.34 34.40
CA PHE A 279 8.03 4.75 33.38
C PHE A 279 6.63 4.91 34.01
N PRO A 280 5.95 6.06 33.79
CA PRO A 280 4.65 6.41 34.40
C PRO A 280 3.45 5.65 33.80
N VAL A 281 3.57 4.34 33.62
CA VAL A 281 2.58 3.44 33.01
C VAL A 281 2.32 2.23 33.92
N SER A 282 1.05 1.81 34.00
CA SER A 282 0.66 0.69 34.86
C SER A 282 1.00 -0.65 34.20
N GLY A 283 1.91 -1.42 34.79
CA GLY A 283 2.13 -2.84 34.47
C GLY A 283 2.91 -3.16 33.19
N LYS A 284 3.42 -2.16 32.46
CA LYS A 284 4.33 -2.30 31.31
C LYS A 284 5.24 -1.09 31.29
N GLY A 285 6.56 -1.24 31.17
CA GLY A 285 7.47 -0.09 31.00
C GLY A 285 7.49 0.38 29.55
N SER A 286 8.57 1.03 29.11
CA SER A 286 8.74 1.42 27.71
C SER A 286 9.06 0.21 26.81
N ILE A 287 8.56 0.20 25.57
CA ILE A 287 9.04 -0.77 24.55
C ILE A 287 10.55 -0.64 24.29
N MET A 288 11.12 0.55 24.49
CA MET A 288 12.56 0.82 24.33
C MET A 288 13.40 0.32 25.51
N MET A 289 12.77 -0.24 26.54
CA MET A 289 13.46 -1.00 27.58
C MET A 289 13.25 -2.49 27.29
N ALA A 290 14.31 -3.15 26.82
CA ALA A 290 14.25 -4.57 26.44
C ALA A 290 13.60 -5.44 27.54
N GLY A 291 12.61 -6.24 27.15
CA GLY A 291 11.85 -7.12 28.06
C GLY A 291 10.79 -6.43 28.94
N SER A 292 10.67 -5.09 28.90
CA SER A 292 9.72 -4.33 29.73
C SER A 292 8.33 -4.19 29.12
N SER A 293 8.24 -4.22 27.79
CA SER A 293 6.97 -4.25 27.04
C SER A 293 7.15 -4.95 25.70
N SER A 294 6.09 -5.60 25.22
CA SER A 294 6.01 -6.18 23.88
C SER A 294 5.17 -5.35 22.90
N ILE A 295 4.71 -4.17 23.33
CA ILE A 295 3.91 -3.22 22.55
C ILE A 295 4.37 -1.79 22.84
N ILE A 296 4.12 -0.86 21.90
CA ILE A 296 4.24 0.57 22.15
C ILE A 296 3.23 0.94 23.24
N THR A 297 3.72 1.40 24.38
CA THR A 297 2.86 1.83 25.49
C THR A 297 2.32 3.23 25.26
N ASP A 298 1.35 3.63 26.08
CA ASP A 298 0.86 5.01 26.06
C ASP A 298 1.99 6.03 26.32
N PHE A 299 2.95 5.69 27.18
CA PHE A 299 4.10 6.56 27.42
C PHE A 299 4.99 6.68 26.18
N ASP A 300 5.32 5.56 25.51
CA ASP A 300 6.13 5.57 24.28
C ASP A 300 5.47 6.43 23.20
N GLY A 301 4.15 6.30 23.06
CA GLY A 301 3.34 7.10 22.17
C GLY A 301 3.34 8.60 22.45
N TRP A 302 3.18 8.98 23.71
CA TRP A 302 3.29 10.37 24.11
C TRP A 302 4.72 10.89 23.99
N PHE A 303 5.73 10.05 24.19
CA PHE A 303 7.13 10.44 23.98
C PHE A 303 7.45 10.63 22.49
N MET A 304 6.81 9.87 21.60
CA MET A 304 6.84 10.09 20.14
C MET A 304 6.28 11.47 19.77
N ARG A 305 5.11 11.84 20.32
CA ARG A 305 4.51 13.18 20.17
C ARG A 305 5.39 14.28 20.74
N TYR A 306 5.89 14.09 21.96
CA TYR A 306 6.81 15.01 22.63
C TYR A 306 8.03 15.27 21.75
N THR A 307 8.62 14.21 21.19
CA THR A 307 9.78 14.31 20.29
C THR A 307 9.46 15.12 19.04
N TRP A 308 8.33 14.83 18.37
CA TRP A 308 7.88 15.62 17.22
C TRP A 308 7.76 17.10 17.55
N SER A 309 7.12 17.44 18.68
CA SER A 309 6.96 18.83 19.14
C SER A 309 8.28 19.56 19.36
N LYS A 310 9.35 18.85 19.72
CA LYS A 310 10.68 19.44 19.90
C LYS A 310 11.41 19.70 18.59
N ILE A 311 11.19 18.88 17.56
CA ILE A 311 12.00 18.91 16.34
C ILE A 311 11.30 19.54 15.14
N LYS A 312 9.97 19.54 15.08
CA LYS A 312 9.19 19.95 13.90
C LYS A 312 9.47 21.37 13.41
N ASP A 313 9.82 22.27 14.33
CA ASP A 313 10.13 23.68 14.04
C ASP A 313 11.64 23.96 13.98
N GLU A 314 12.50 22.93 14.03
CA GLU A 314 13.94 23.11 13.87
C GLU A 314 14.24 23.73 12.50
N SER A 315 14.82 24.93 12.53
CA SER A 315 15.04 25.74 11.34
C SER A 315 15.80 24.97 10.25
N GLY A 316 15.12 24.75 9.12
CA GLY A 316 15.69 24.13 7.93
C GLY A 316 15.69 22.60 7.93
N ARG A 317 15.09 21.96 8.93
CA ARG A 317 14.99 20.49 9.04
C ARG A 317 13.88 19.92 8.16
N PHE A 318 12.64 20.39 8.33
CA PHE A 318 11.48 19.86 7.62
C PHE A 318 10.87 20.88 6.65
N ASP A 319 10.50 20.44 5.44
CA ASP A 319 9.66 21.19 4.50
C ASP A 319 8.21 20.68 4.52
N LEU A 320 7.51 20.99 5.62
CA LEU A 320 6.13 20.51 5.84
C LEU A 320 5.14 20.98 4.78
N LYS A 321 5.43 22.08 4.07
CA LYS A 321 4.57 22.58 2.99
C LYS A 321 4.59 21.67 1.77
N ASN A 322 5.71 20.97 1.54
CA ASN A 322 5.92 20.07 0.41
C ASN A 322 6.06 18.60 0.83
N ALA A 323 5.66 18.28 2.07
CA ALA A 323 5.75 16.94 2.64
C ALA A 323 4.72 15.97 2.04
N GLN A 324 3.66 16.45 1.39
CA GLN A 324 2.76 15.59 0.62
C GLN A 324 3.18 15.56 -0.85
N PRO A 325 2.98 14.42 -1.53
CA PRO A 325 3.06 14.37 -2.98
C PRO A 325 2.02 15.28 -3.65
N SER A 326 2.31 15.74 -4.86
CA SER A 326 1.40 16.60 -5.60
C SER A 326 0.14 15.82 -6.00
N THR A 327 -1.01 16.31 -5.54
CA THR A 327 -2.31 15.80 -5.97
C THR A 327 -2.73 16.48 -7.27
N VAL A 328 -3.16 15.67 -8.24
CA VAL A 328 -3.61 16.10 -9.57
C VAL A 328 -4.96 15.45 -9.89
N SER A 329 -5.78 16.14 -10.67
CA SER A 329 -7.06 15.61 -11.15
C SER A 329 -6.89 14.91 -12.50
N ALA A 330 -7.61 13.81 -12.69
CA ALA A 330 -7.80 13.13 -13.97
C ALA A 330 -9.29 12.91 -14.22
N GLU A 331 -9.72 13.10 -15.48
CA GLU A 331 -11.08 12.81 -15.95
C GLU A 331 -10.99 12.14 -17.32
N PHE A 332 -11.59 10.96 -17.47
CA PHE A 332 -11.65 10.25 -18.74
C PHE A 332 -12.76 9.21 -18.83
N ALA A 333 -13.07 8.80 -20.07
CA ALA A 333 -13.92 7.67 -20.39
C ALA A 333 -13.08 6.52 -20.95
N ASP A 334 -12.95 5.40 -20.22
CA ASP A 334 -12.08 4.29 -20.62
C ASP A 334 -12.59 2.92 -20.16
N LYS A 335 -12.04 1.84 -20.71
CA LYS A 335 -12.36 0.47 -20.32
C LYS A 335 -11.39 -0.02 -19.26
N ILE A 336 -11.91 -0.65 -18.20
CA ILE A 336 -11.11 -1.31 -17.17
C ILE A 336 -10.52 -2.59 -17.78
N SER A 337 -9.19 -2.70 -17.76
CA SER A 337 -8.43 -3.80 -18.36
C SER A 337 -7.90 -4.80 -17.34
N ALA A 338 -7.66 -4.35 -16.10
CA ALA A 338 -7.29 -5.21 -14.98
C ALA A 338 -7.71 -4.59 -13.65
N ILE A 339 -8.06 -5.44 -12.69
CA ILE A 339 -8.23 -5.08 -11.28
C ILE A 339 -7.49 -6.14 -10.46
N ASP A 340 -6.57 -5.71 -9.59
CA ASP A 340 -5.86 -6.58 -8.65
C ASP A 340 -6.19 -6.13 -7.23
N ILE A 341 -7.11 -6.85 -6.59
CA ILE A 341 -7.52 -6.58 -5.22
C ILE A 341 -6.57 -7.30 -4.28
N LYS A 342 -5.79 -6.52 -3.53
CA LYS A 342 -4.98 -7.05 -2.43
C LYS A 342 -5.81 -7.06 -1.15
N PRO A 343 -5.67 -8.08 -0.28
CA PRO A 343 -6.36 -8.10 1.00
C PRO A 343 -5.88 -6.97 1.92
N ASN A 344 -4.64 -6.53 1.74
CA ASN A 344 -3.94 -5.53 2.56
C ASN A 344 -3.12 -4.61 1.64
N GLY A 345 -2.67 -3.45 2.12
CA GLY A 345 -1.83 -2.54 1.35
C GLY A 345 -2.60 -1.84 0.21
N TYR A 346 -2.06 -1.89 -1.01
CA TYR A 346 -2.63 -1.24 -2.19
C TYR A 346 -3.17 -2.25 -3.20
N SER A 347 -4.44 -2.09 -3.57
CA SER A 347 -5.03 -2.68 -4.75
C SER A 347 -4.73 -1.81 -5.98
N THR A 348 -4.85 -2.37 -7.18
CA THR A 348 -4.65 -1.62 -8.43
C THR A 348 -5.82 -1.76 -9.38
N ILE A 349 -6.03 -0.71 -10.17
CA ILE A 349 -6.98 -0.66 -11.28
C ILE A 349 -6.25 -0.16 -12.52
N THR A 350 -6.41 -0.85 -13.64
CA THR A 350 -5.77 -0.51 -14.92
C THR A 350 -6.83 -0.23 -15.97
N PHE A 351 -6.61 0.83 -16.73
CA PHE A 351 -7.44 1.24 -17.86
C PHE A 351 -6.69 1.02 -19.18
N ASP A 352 -7.41 0.68 -20.25
CA ASP A 352 -6.83 0.36 -21.57
C ASP A 352 -5.90 1.47 -22.10
N ASN A 353 -6.29 2.74 -21.94
CA ASN A 353 -5.61 3.89 -22.54
C ASN A 353 -5.04 4.89 -21.51
N ASN A 354 -5.39 4.74 -20.22
CA ASN A 354 -5.01 5.68 -19.17
C ASN A 354 -4.12 5.07 -18.07
N GLY A 355 -3.64 3.83 -18.25
CA GLY A 355 -2.64 3.22 -17.38
C GLY A 355 -3.20 2.69 -16.06
N THR A 356 -2.31 2.48 -15.09
CA THR A 356 -2.62 1.84 -13.80
C THR A 356 -2.57 2.85 -12.67
N TYR A 357 -3.58 2.79 -11.80
CA TYR A 357 -3.69 3.57 -10.57
C TYR A 357 -3.83 2.61 -9.38
N ARG A 358 -3.49 3.09 -8.18
CA ARG A 358 -3.58 2.29 -6.95
C ARG A 358 -4.55 2.90 -5.95
N PHE A 359 -5.14 2.08 -5.10
CA PHE A 359 -6.04 2.49 -4.03
C PHE A 359 -5.90 1.54 -2.85
N ARG A 360 -6.11 2.04 -1.62
CA ARG A 360 -5.92 1.22 -0.43
C ARG A 360 -6.93 0.08 -0.38
N ALA A 361 -6.48 -1.12 -0.01
CA ALA A 361 -7.32 -2.30 0.19
C ALA A 361 -8.47 -2.05 1.17
N ASN A 362 -8.25 -1.18 2.16
CA ASN A 362 -9.24 -0.78 3.16
C ASN A 362 -9.94 0.55 2.83
N GLY A 363 -9.49 1.24 1.78
CA GLY A 363 -9.96 2.57 1.37
C GLY A 363 -11.22 2.52 0.51
N TYR A 364 -12.15 1.62 0.83
CA TYR A 364 -13.47 1.65 0.22
C TYR A 364 -14.11 2.99 0.58
N TYR A 365 -14.26 3.87 -0.41
CA TYR A 365 -15.00 5.10 -0.25
C TYR A 365 -16.41 4.72 0.26
N ASP A 366 -16.75 5.14 1.47
CA ASP A 366 -17.96 4.75 2.23
C ASP A 366 -19.29 5.15 1.54
N SER A 367 -19.24 5.65 0.30
CA SER A 367 -20.40 5.97 -0.52
C SER A 367 -20.61 4.90 -1.60
N GLU A 368 -21.83 4.39 -1.74
CA GLU A 368 -22.19 3.34 -2.72
C GLU A 368 -21.87 3.74 -4.18
N ASN A 369 -21.69 5.03 -4.48
CA ASN A 369 -21.49 5.55 -5.82
C ASN A 369 -20.01 5.80 -6.21
N GLU A 370 -19.08 5.72 -5.26
CA GLU A 370 -17.62 5.92 -5.49
C GLU A 370 -16.83 4.62 -5.24
N ASN A 371 -17.52 3.52 -4.99
CA ASN A 371 -16.90 2.25 -4.66
C ASN A 371 -16.49 1.49 -5.94
N LEU A 372 -15.18 1.37 -6.15
CA LEU A 372 -14.60 0.62 -7.28
C LEU A 372 -14.98 -0.88 -7.29
N ALA A 373 -15.47 -1.44 -6.19
CA ALA A 373 -15.91 -2.84 -6.10
C ALA A 373 -17.11 -3.19 -7.00
N PHE A 374 -17.88 -2.18 -7.44
CA PHE A 374 -19.03 -2.41 -8.33
C PHE A 374 -18.66 -2.56 -9.80
N TYR A 375 -17.38 -2.38 -10.13
CA TYR A 375 -16.87 -2.42 -11.49
C TYR A 375 -16.01 -3.66 -11.72
N GLU A 376 -16.13 -4.25 -12.89
CA GLU A 376 -15.39 -5.45 -13.28
C GLU A 376 -14.48 -5.18 -14.49
N VAL A 377 -13.49 -6.04 -14.68
CA VAL A 377 -12.66 -6.03 -15.89
C VAL A 377 -13.56 -6.16 -17.12
N GLY A 378 -13.43 -5.21 -18.05
CA GLY A 378 -14.24 -5.10 -19.26
C GLY A 378 -15.29 -3.99 -19.22
N ASP A 379 -15.64 -3.46 -18.04
CA ASP A 379 -16.54 -2.33 -17.92
C ASP A 379 -15.92 -1.07 -18.53
N LYS A 380 -16.75 -0.30 -19.24
CA LYS A 380 -16.39 1.03 -19.72
C LYS A 380 -16.96 2.06 -18.76
N VAL A 381 -16.13 2.93 -18.22
CA VAL A 381 -16.53 3.92 -17.20
C VAL A 381 -16.18 5.33 -17.65
N ASN A 382 -16.97 6.30 -17.20
CA ASN A 382 -16.59 7.72 -17.15
C ASN A 382 -16.17 8.02 -15.71
N ILE A 383 -14.93 8.42 -15.48
CA ILE A 383 -14.38 8.59 -14.13
C ILE A 383 -13.69 9.94 -14.00
N GLY A 384 -13.91 10.61 -12.87
CA GLY A 384 -13.17 11.78 -12.43
C GLY A 384 -12.62 11.53 -11.02
N PHE A 385 -11.33 11.79 -10.81
CA PHE A 385 -10.66 11.51 -9.54
C PHE A 385 -9.42 12.37 -9.32
N LYS A 386 -9.02 12.49 -8.06
CA LYS A 386 -7.74 13.07 -7.66
C LYS A 386 -6.78 11.97 -7.26
N PHE A 387 -5.55 12.06 -7.73
CA PHE A 387 -4.51 11.09 -7.43
C PHE A 387 -3.17 11.77 -7.16
N ASN A 388 -2.31 11.04 -6.46
CA ASN A 388 -0.93 11.40 -6.29
C ASN A 388 -0.14 11.10 -7.59
N SER A 389 0.43 12.15 -8.20
CA SER A 389 1.26 12.04 -9.40
C SER A 389 2.51 11.16 -9.27
N ALA A 390 3.03 10.95 -8.06
CA ALA A 390 4.25 10.19 -7.83
C ALA A 390 4.02 8.68 -7.95
N ASP A 391 2.92 8.18 -7.39
CA ASP A 391 2.69 6.74 -7.20
C ASP A 391 1.34 6.24 -7.76
N GLY A 392 0.52 7.13 -8.34
CA GLY A 392 -0.79 6.79 -8.87
C GLY A 392 -1.86 6.51 -7.82
N GLU A 393 -1.63 6.84 -6.54
CA GLU A 393 -2.61 6.62 -5.47
C GLU A 393 -3.82 7.54 -5.66
N ILE A 394 -4.99 6.95 -5.88
CA ILE A 394 -6.27 7.67 -5.88
C ILE A 394 -6.58 8.10 -4.44
N LYS A 395 -6.70 9.41 -4.22
CA LYS A 395 -7.02 9.99 -2.91
C LYS A 395 -8.51 10.29 -2.76
N GLU A 396 -9.18 10.54 -3.88
CA GLU A 396 -10.59 10.92 -3.93
C GLU A 396 -11.14 10.53 -5.30
N ILE A 397 -12.26 9.81 -5.33
CA ILE A 397 -13.05 9.63 -6.55
C ILE A 397 -14.14 10.68 -6.52
N GLU A 398 -14.14 11.60 -7.48
CA GLU A 398 -15.12 12.68 -7.58
C GLU A 398 -16.43 12.17 -8.20
N TYR A 399 -16.32 11.25 -9.16
CA TYR A 399 -17.43 10.47 -9.71
C TYR A 399 -16.90 9.25 -10.49
N ILE A 400 -17.72 8.22 -10.60
CA ILE A 400 -17.51 7.11 -11.52
C ILE A 400 -18.86 6.59 -12.01
N ASP A 401 -19.05 6.53 -13.33
CA ASP A 401 -20.30 6.08 -13.96
C ASP A 401 -20.02 4.99 -15.01
N LEU A 402 -20.79 3.90 -14.97
CA LEU A 402 -20.76 2.88 -16.01
C LEU A 402 -21.32 3.44 -17.33
N ILE A 403 -20.49 3.46 -18.37
CA ILE A 403 -20.90 3.78 -19.74
C ILE A 403 -21.59 2.56 -20.32
N THR A 404 -22.91 2.53 -20.20
CA THR A 404 -23.73 1.50 -20.82
C THR A 404 -23.89 1.79 -22.32
N SER A 405 -23.43 0.86 -23.16
CA SER A 405 -23.83 0.84 -24.57
C SER A 405 -25.35 0.69 -24.67
N PRO A 406 -26.02 1.25 -25.70
CA PRO A 406 -27.46 1.14 -25.83
C PRO A 406 -27.86 -0.33 -25.80
N VAL A 407 -28.57 -0.72 -24.75
CA VAL A 407 -28.99 -2.10 -24.52
C VAL A 407 -30.20 -2.42 -25.40
N TYR A 408 -30.26 -1.95 -26.65
CA TYR A 408 -31.33 -2.30 -27.58
C TYR A 408 -30.85 -2.34 -29.03
N PRO A 409 -31.41 -3.23 -29.87
CA PRO A 409 -31.09 -3.29 -31.28
C PRO A 409 -31.54 -2.02 -32.03
N VAL A 410 -30.59 -1.24 -32.55
CA VAL A 410 -30.88 -0.07 -33.38
C VAL A 410 -31.15 -0.53 -34.82
N ILE A 411 -32.39 -0.38 -35.30
CA ILE A 411 -32.77 -0.71 -36.68
C ILE A 411 -32.06 0.23 -37.66
N THR A 412 -31.32 -0.34 -38.61
CA THR A 412 -30.54 0.40 -39.62
C THR A 412 -31.19 0.37 -40.99
N ASN A 413 -32.02 -0.63 -41.29
CA ASN A 413 -32.70 -0.74 -42.57
C ASN A 413 -34.04 -1.49 -42.46
N ILE A 414 -35.00 -1.08 -43.30
CA ILE A 414 -36.31 -1.74 -43.46
C ILE A 414 -36.55 -1.96 -44.96
N GLY A 415 -36.45 -3.22 -45.39
CA GLY A 415 -36.71 -3.63 -46.78
C GLY A 415 -38.14 -4.15 -46.97
N TYR A 416 -38.71 -3.93 -48.15
CA TYR A 416 -40.08 -4.35 -48.49
C TYR A 416 -40.07 -5.27 -49.71
N SER A 417 -40.95 -6.27 -49.72
CA SER A 417 -41.22 -7.11 -50.89
C SER A 417 -42.69 -7.05 -51.24
N GLU A 418 -43.06 -6.30 -52.28
CA GLU A 418 -44.44 -6.20 -52.78
C GLU A 418 -44.94 -7.54 -53.34
N ARG A 419 -44.06 -8.29 -54.03
CA ARG A 419 -44.41 -9.60 -54.61
C ARG A 419 -44.87 -10.62 -53.54
N TYR A 420 -44.32 -10.56 -52.34
CA TYR A 420 -44.60 -11.52 -51.27
C TYR A 420 -45.27 -10.89 -50.05
N HIS A 421 -45.55 -9.59 -50.09
CA HIS A 421 -46.01 -8.76 -48.98
C HIS A 421 -45.25 -9.06 -47.67
N GLN A 422 -43.92 -8.91 -47.71
CA GLN A 422 -43.00 -9.14 -46.58
C GLN A 422 -42.21 -7.88 -46.24
N ILE A 423 -41.79 -7.79 -44.97
CA ILE A 423 -40.91 -6.75 -44.46
C ILE A 423 -39.66 -7.40 -43.87
N ARG A 424 -38.48 -6.87 -44.19
CA ARG A 424 -37.21 -7.30 -43.62
C ARG A 424 -36.61 -6.17 -42.78
N PHE A 425 -36.33 -6.45 -41.52
CA PHE A 425 -35.64 -5.57 -40.60
C PHE A 425 -34.17 -5.96 -40.51
N THR A 426 -33.27 -4.98 -40.47
CA THR A 426 -31.85 -5.15 -40.17
C THR A 426 -31.45 -4.18 -39.06
N TRP A 427 -30.60 -4.59 -38.13
CA TRP A 427 -30.17 -3.77 -36.99
C TRP A 427 -28.66 -3.85 -36.73
N LYS A 428 -28.14 -2.94 -35.90
CA LYS A 428 -26.77 -3.03 -35.35
C LYS A 428 -26.69 -4.13 -34.29
N THR A 429 -25.59 -4.87 -34.27
CA THR A 429 -25.29 -5.84 -33.22
C THR A 429 -25.28 -5.16 -31.85
N VAL A 430 -25.82 -5.85 -30.85
CA VAL A 430 -25.77 -5.48 -29.43
C VAL A 430 -24.72 -6.36 -28.75
N ASP A 431 -23.72 -5.74 -28.13
CA ASP A 431 -22.64 -6.45 -27.44
C ASP A 431 -23.21 -7.26 -26.26
N GLY A 432 -22.72 -8.49 -26.09
CA GLY A 432 -23.19 -9.42 -25.06
C GLY A 432 -24.59 -10.00 -25.28
N ALA A 433 -25.22 -9.76 -26.44
CA ALA A 433 -26.49 -10.38 -26.77
C ALA A 433 -26.34 -11.90 -27.00
N SER A 434 -27.17 -12.72 -26.36
CA SER A 434 -27.28 -14.15 -26.65
C SER A 434 -28.31 -14.43 -27.75
N ASN A 435 -29.37 -13.62 -27.81
CA ASN A 435 -30.47 -13.78 -28.74
C ASN A 435 -31.12 -12.43 -29.07
N TYR A 436 -31.86 -12.39 -30.18
CA TYR A 436 -32.81 -11.33 -30.48
C TYR A 436 -34.25 -11.84 -30.51
N GLY A 437 -35.17 -10.94 -30.20
CA GLY A 437 -36.60 -11.15 -30.28
C GLY A 437 -37.29 -10.02 -31.02
N VAL A 438 -38.38 -10.36 -31.70
CA VAL A 438 -39.20 -9.41 -32.45
C VAL A 438 -40.61 -9.48 -31.89
N ALA A 439 -41.16 -8.32 -31.54
CA ALA A 439 -42.53 -8.18 -31.05
C ALA A 439 -43.29 -7.17 -31.90
N VAL A 440 -44.59 -7.41 -32.05
CA VAL A 440 -45.53 -6.52 -32.76
C VAL A 440 -46.63 -6.08 -31.82
N TYR A 441 -47.05 -4.82 -31.92
CA TYR A 441 -48.14 -4.27 -31.13
C TYR A 441 -49.48 -4.52 -31.83
N LEU A 442 -50.35 -5.32 -31.20
CA LEU A 442 -51.64 -5.72 -31.75
C LEU A 442 -52.72 -5.62 -30.67
N ALA A 443 -53.85 -4.98 -31.00
CA ALA A 443 -55.02 -4.85 -30.12
C ALA A 443 -54.65 -4.37 -28.69
N GLY A 444 -53.83 -3.32 -28.61
CA GLY A 444 -53.44 -2.71 -27.34
C GLY A 444 -52.33 -3.43 -26.56
N LYS A 445 -51.78 -4.54 -27.09
CA LYS A 445 -50.77 -5.36 -26.40
C LYS A 445 -49.60 -5.74 -27.30
N TRP A 446 -48.41 -5.85 -26.73
CA TRP A 446 -47.25 -6.41 -27.40
C TRP A 446 -47.36 -7.94 -27.51
N ARG A 447 -47.06 -8.48 -28.68
CA ARG A 447 -47.05 -9.92 -28.96
C ARG A 447 -45.71 -10.33 -29.56
N ILE A 448 -45.05 -11.28 -28.93
CA ILE A 448 -43.79 -11.84 -29.41
C ILE A 448 -44.06 -12.67 -30.67
N GLN A 449 -43.33 -12.37 -31.74
CA GLN A 449 -43.35 -13.15 -32.99
C GLN A 449 -42.25 -14.21 -32.99
N THR A 450 -41.07 -13.83 -32.49
CA THR A 450 -39.96 -14.76 -32.26
C THR A 450 -39.06 -14.21 -31.16
N GLN A 451 -38.36 -15.11 -30.48
CA GLN A 451 -37.38 -14.80 -29.43
C GLN A 451 -36.12 -15.66 -29.54
N SER A 452 -35.98 -16.38 -30.67
CA SER A 452 -34.96 -17.40 -30.88
C SER A 452 -33.96 -17.02 -31.97
N ILE A 453 -33.91 -15.75 -32.37
CA ILE A 453 -32.93 -15.28 -33.35
C ILE A 453 -31.55 -15.33 -32.68
N ALA A 454 -30.58 -15.99 -33.29
CA ALA A 454 -29.24 -16.12 -32.73
C ALA A 454 -28.50 -14.75 -32.70
N ALA A 455 -27.59 -14.57 -31.75
CA ALA A 455 -26.76 -13.36 -31.62
C ALA A 455 -25.99 -12.96 -32.90
N SER A 456 -25.61 -13.94 -33.71
CA SER A 456 -24.89 -13.73 -34.98
C SER A 456 -25.79 -13.27 -36.14
N VAL A 457 -27.11 -13.22 -35.94
CA VAL A 457 -28.09 -12.85 -36.97
C VAL A 457 -28.69 -11.49 -36.62
N ASN A 458 -28.43 -10.51 -37.48
CA ASN A 458 -28.86 -9.12 -37.31
C ASN A 458 -30.01 -8.72 -38.26
N SER A 459 -30.80 -9.70 -38.71
CA SER A 459 -31.97 -9.42 -39.54
C SER A 459 -33.12 -10.40 -39.30
N TYR A 460 -34.35 -9.94 -39.57
CA TYR A 460 -35.56 -10.74 -39.50
C TYR A 460 -36.50 -10.37 -40.65
N THR A 461 -37.06 -11.37 -41.32
CA THR A 461 -38.07 -11.19 -42.37
C THR A 461 -39.40 -11.74 -41.86
N THR A 462 -40.46 -10.94 -41.97
CA THR A 462 -41.82 -11.34 -41.56
C THR A 462 -42.33 -12.53 -42.39
N PRO A 463 -43.38 -13.25 -41.95
CA PRO A 463 -44.08 -14.23 -42.79
C PRO A 463 -44.59 -13.62 -44.11
N LYS A 464 -44.78 -14.48 -45.13
CA LYS A 464 -45.35 -14.09 -46.44
C LYS A 464 -46.82 -13.74 -46.33
N ASN A 465 -47.29 -12.96 -47.31
CA ASN A 465 -48.69 -12.63 -47.55
C ASN A 465 -49.32 -11.83 -46.39
N LEU A 466 -48.56 -10.89 -45.81
CA LEU A 466 -49.19 -9.89 -44.94
C LEU A 466 -50.18 -9.05 -45.76
N THR A 467 -51.25 -8.57 -45.13
CA THR A 467 -52.25 -7.75 -45.81
C THR A 467 -51.64 -6.41 -46.25
N ALA A 468 -51.61 -6.16 -47.56
CA ALA A 468 -51.12 -4.90 -48.13
C ALA A 468 -51.91 -3.70 -47.57
N GLY A 469 -51.20 -2.60 -47.33
CA GLY A 469 -51.77 -1.38 -46.73
C GLY A 469 -51.97 -1.42 -45.21
N MET A 470 -51.79 -2.57 -44.56
CA MET A 470 -51.86 -2.64 -43.09
C MET A 470 -50.57 -2.13 -42.44
N THR A 471 -50.73 -1.39 -41.35
CA THR A 471 -49.65 -0.79 -40.57
C THR A 471 -49.43 -1.53 -39.27
N TYR A 472 -48.16 -1.77 -38.92
CA TYR A 472 -47.74 -2.47 -37.72
C TYR A 472 -46.68 -1.66 -36.97
N LYS A 473 -46.77 -1.64 -35.64
CA LYS A 473 -45.70 -1.14 -34.76
C LYS A 473 -44.88 -2.32 -34.25
N VAL A 474 -43.57 -2.29 -34.49
CA VAL A 474 -42.64 -3.41 -34.27
C VAL A 474 -41.47 -2.97 -33.40
N ALA A 475 -41.13 -3.79 -32.41
CA ALA A 475 -39.96 -3.62 -31.55
C ALA A 475 -39.03 -4.82 -31.70
N ILE A 476 -37.72 -4.56 -31.60
CA ILE A 476 -36.69 -5.60 -31.60
C ILE A 476 -35.95 -5.50 -30.26
N ALA A 477 -35.81 -6.61 -29.56
CA ALA A 477 -35.13 -6.70 -28.27
C ALA A 477 -33.94 -7.65 -28.35
N ALA A 478 -32.90 -7.35 -27.57
CA ALA A 478 -31.77 -8.24 -27.34
C ALA A 478 -31.97 -8.95 -25.99
N LYS A 479 -31.33 -10.11 -25.82
CA LYS A 479 -31.19 -10.78 -24.53
C LYS A 479 -29.75 -10.67 -24.08
N VAL A 480 -29.47 -9.91 -23.03
CA VAL A 480 -28.12 -9.61 -22.52
C VAL A 480 -28.03 -10.07 -21.08
N LYS A 481 -26.98 -10.82 -20.71
CA LYS A 481 -26.81 -11.41 -19.37
C LYS A 481 -28.07 -12.15 -18.84
N GLY A 482 -28.84 -12.78 -19.73
CA GLY A 482 -30.05 -13.53 -19.37
C GLY A 482 -31.36 -12.73 -19.38
N GLU A 483 -31.29 -11.40 -19.45
CA GLU A 483 -32.46 -10.51 -19.38
C GLU A 483 -32.80 -9.90 -20.74
N TRP A 484 -34.10 -9.71 -20.99
CA TRP A 484 -34.57 -9.09 -22.23
C TRP A 484 -34.66 -7.57 -22.11
N THR A 485 -34.25 -6.87 -23.15
CA THR A 485 -34.17 -5.41 -23.19
C THR A 485 -35.50 -4.71 -23.45
N VAL A 486 -36.60 -5.28 -22.92
CA VAL A 486 -37.98 -4.97 -23.32
C VAL A 486 -38.32 -3.49 -23.11
N SER A 487 -38.01 -2.95 -21.93
CA SER A 487 -38.39 -1.59 -21.53
C SER A 487 -37.83 -0.53 -22.48
N GLU A 488 -36.59 -0.73 -22.94
CA GLU A 488 -35.94 0.19 -23.88
C GLU A 488 -36.37 -0.08 -25.32
N SER A 489 -36.40 -1.35 -25.75
CA SER A 489 -36.80 -1.75 -27.09
C SER A 489 -38.18 -1.25 -27.53
N ILE A 490 -39.17 -1.21 -26.62
CA ILE A 490 -40.52 -0.71 -26.95
C ILE A 490 -40.58 0.81 -27.13
N LYS A 491 -39.67 1.57 -26.51
CA LYS A 491 -39.55 3.03 -26.69
C LYS A 491 -39.04 3.36 -28.09
N HIS A 492 -38.19 2.49 -28.65
CA HIS A 492 -37.58 2.64 -29.98
C HIS A 492 -38.29 1.81 -31.07
N ALA A 493 -39.54 1.46 -30.86
CA ALA A 493 -40.33 0.71 -31.84
C ALA A 493 -40.58 1.52 -33.12
N VAL A 494 -40.50 0.85 -34.27
CA VAL A 494 -40.76 1.43 -35.59
C VAL A 494 -42.18 1.13 -36.07
N THR A 495 -42.74 2.03 -36.87
CA THR A 495 -44.03 1.81 -37.54
C THR A 495 -43.77 1.53 -39.01
N VAL A 496 -44.32 0.42 -39.52
CA VAL A 496 -44.14 -0.03 -40.90
C VAL A 496 -45.49 -0.33 -41.56
N THR A 497 -45.60 -0.07 -42.85
CA THR A 497 -46.80 -0.37 -43.64
C THR A 497 -46.46 -1.40 -44.71
N VAL A 498 -47.24 -2.47 -44.79
CA VAL A 498 -47.04 -3.53 -45.80
C VAL A 498 -47.30 -2.96 -47.18
N LYS A 499 -46.35 -3.17 -48.10
CA LYS A 499 -46.45 -2.75 -49.50
C LYS A 499 -46.97 -3.88 -50.37
#